data_AF-A0A9W8J4M4-F1
#
_entry.id   AF-A0A9W8J4M4-F1
#
_cell.length_a   1.000
_cell.length_b   1.000
_cell.length_c   1.000
_cell.angle_alpha   90.00
_cell.angle_beta   90.00
_cell.angle_gamma   90.00
#
_symmetry.space_group_name_H-M   'P 1'
#
loop_
_entity.id
_entity.type
_entity.pdbx_description
1 polymer ?
#
loop_
_entity_poly.entity_id
_entity_poly.type
_entity_poly.pdbx_seq_one_letter_code
_entity_poly.pdbx_strand_id
1 'polypeptide(L)'
;MSSSTLTTSVPEITGISFNYTNEPSAKVLLMKAYCLDPPQDDGCRYGPCPNPDVTGIGQQISIYLTTGTFTFALVYFPQLVRPMLYAHLAVMYSLMIAALISITHGQLTQNDGVFVLVAVGSPCTIYLWFSTLRSLIGHHDFPILESQDRRNRREVQLLKLLCLLSIAFEAVLICLVFVPSPRIHFSQPSCNREFGKKLVLNLAWAFQYVREGLLSIGWIMASVWFYRRWYNRHRQNVNRAGTVLWSQ
;
A
#
# COMPACT_ATOMS: atom_id res chain seq x y z
N MET A 1 16.82 -64.06 -1.61
CA MET A 1 15.82 -62.97 -1.59
C MET A 1 16.56 -61.67 -1.83
N SER A 2 16.56 -61.20 -3.07
CA SER A 2 17.26 -59.98 -3.48
C SER A 2 16.19 -58.98 -3.90
N SER A 3 15.99 -57.92 -3.12
CA SER A 3 15.09 -56.82 -3.47
C SER A 3 15.77 -55.92 -4.49
N SER A 4 15.24 -55.89 -5.70
CA SER A 4 15.59 -54.91 -6.74
C SER A 4 14.76 -53.65 -6.55
N THR A 5 15.40 -52.59 -6.05
CA THR A 5 14.84 -51.24 -5.95
C THR A 5 14.79 -50.61 -7.34
N LEU A 6 13.58 -50.40 -7.86
CA LEU A 6 13.34 -49.68 -9.11
C LEU A 6 13.42 -48.17 -8.82
N THR A 7 14.54 -47.52 -9.15
CA THR A 7 14.64 -46.06 -9.17
C THR A 7 14.00 -45.54 -10.45
N THR A 8 12.76 -45.06 -10.34
CA THR A 8 12.08 -44.31 -11.39
C THR A 8 12.73 -42.93 -11.48
N SER A 9 13.62 -42.73 -12.47
CA SER A 9 14.11 -41.41 -12.83
C SER A 9 12.96 -40.60 -13.44
N VAL A 10 12.46 -39.62 -12.70
CA VAL A 10 11.62 -38.56 -13.25
C VAL A 10 12.47 -37.86 -14.33
N PRO A 11 12.01 -37.76 -15.59
CA PRO A 11 12.72 -36.98 -16.59
C PRO A 11 12.75 -35.53 -16.14
N GLU A 12 13.93 -35.06 -15.75
CA GLU A 12 14.23 -33.66 -15.54
C GLU A 12 13.96 -32.97 -16.89
N ILE A 13 12.91 -32.16 -16.95
CA ILE A 13 12.61 -31.31 -18.10
C ILE A 13 13.79 -30.35 -18.19
N THR A 14 14.77 -30.69 -19.01
CA THR A 14 15.93 -29.86 -19.31
C THR A 14 15.43 -28.63 -20.07
N GLY A 15 15.20 -27.59 -19.27
CA GLY A 15 15.14 -26.17 -19.59
C GLY A 15 14.77 -25.79 -21.03
N ILE A 16 13.62 -25.15 -21.17
CA ILE A 16 13.41 -24.15 -22.21
C ILE A 16 14.45 -23.04 -21.95
N SER A 17 15.63 -23.13 -22.58
CA SER A 17 16.67 -22.12 -22.43
C SER A 17 16.34 -20.95 -23.36
N PHE A 18 15.93 -19.84 -22.78
CA PHE A 18 15.76 -18.62 -23.53
C PHE A 18 17.12 -17.92 -23.65
N ASN A 19 17.74 -18.03 -24.83
CA ASN A 19 19.00 -17.36 -25.13
C ASN A 19 18.76 -15.87 -25.44
N TYR A 20 18.71 -15.05 -24.39
CA TYR A 20 18.42 -13.61 -24.51
C TYR A 20 19.64 -12.74 -24.86
N THR A 21 20.84 -13.33 -24.98
CA THR A 21 22.08 -12.54 -25.19
C THR A 21 22.31 -12.14 -26.65
N ASN A 22 21.62 -12.78 -27.60
CA ASN A 22 21.94 -12.64 -29.03
C ASN A 22 20.96 -11.77 -29.82
N GLU A 23 19.78 -11.46 -29.25
CA GLU A 23 18.81 -10.56 -29.89
C GLU A 23 18.76 -9.19 -29.19
N PRO A 24 18.82 -8.07 -29.93
CA PRO A 24 18.77 -6.73 -29.36
C PRO A 24 17.42 -6.43 -28.68
N SER A 25 16.31 -6.98 -29.19
CA SER A 25 14.97 -6.93 -28.60
C SER A 25 14.90 -7.67 -27.25
N ALA A 26 15.50 -8.86 -27.18
CA ALA A 26 15.61 -9.64 -25.96
C ALA A 26 16.46 -8.95 -24.90
N LYS A 27 17.59 -8.35 -25.30
CA LYS A 27 18.45 -7.56 -24.41
C LYS A 27 17.72 -6.34 -23.84
N VAL A 28 16.88 -5.66 -24.64
CA VAL A 28 16.04 -4.56 -24.15
C VAL A 28 15.00 -5.04 -23.16
N LEU A 29 14.37 -6.20 -23.38
CA LEU A 29 13.41 -6.78 -22.42
C LEU A 29 14.10 -7.20 -21.12
N LEU A 30 15.28 -7.82 -21.20
CA LEU A 30 16.10 -8.23 -20.06
C LEU A 30 16.60 -7.01 -19.27
N MET A 31 17.12 -6.00 -19.95
CA MET A 31 17.54 -4.74 -19.33
C MET A 31 16.35 -4.02 -18.70
N LYS A 32 15.15 -4.12 -19.28
CA LYS A 32 13.92 -3.56 -18.69
C LYS A 32 13.44 -4.35 -17.47
N ALA A 33 13.74 -5.64 -17.39
CA ALA A 33 13.38 -6.50 -16.27
C ALA A 33 14.40 -6.48 -15.12
N TYR A 34 15.70 -6.41 -15.42
CA TYR A 34 16.81 -6.55 -14.46
C TYR A 34 17.66 -5.30 -14.30
N CYS A 35 17.49 -4.32 -15.19
CA CYS A 35 18.04 -2.98 -15.05
C CYS A 35 19.58 -2.87 -14.99
N LEU A 36 20.26 -3.95 -15.34
CA LEU A 36 21.71 -4.14 -15.51
C LEU A 36 21.94 -5.30 -16.50
N ASP A 37 23.11 -5.32 -17.16
CA ASP A 37 23.60 -6.57 -17.76
C ASP A 37 23.77 -7.58 -16.61
N PRO A 38 23.15 -8.78 -16.69
CA PRO A 38 23.24 -9.75 -15.60
C PRO A 38 24.71 -10.08 -15.35
N PRO A 39 25.18 -10.03 -14.09
CA PRO A 39 26.54 -10.44 -13.78
C PRO A 39 26.77 -11.87 -14.29
N GLN A 40 27.83 -12.06 -15.08
CA GLN A 40 28.15 -13.37 -15.69
C GLN A 40 28.43 -14.46 -14.63
N ASP A 41 28.71 -14.04 -13.40
CA ASP A 41 29.23 -14.89 -12.32
C ASP A 41 28.24 -15.18 -11.17
N ASP A 42 27.00 -14.66 -11.19
CA ASP A 42 26.05 -14.80 -10.06
C ASP A 42 25.31 -16.15 -9.99
N GLY A 43 25.75 -17.16 -10.75
CA GLY A 43 25.19 -18.52 -10.70
C GLY A 43 23.77 -18.66 -11.29
N CYS A 44 23.10 -17.57 -11.65
CA CYS A 44 21.79 -17.58 -12.30
C CYS A 44 21.93 -17.72 -13.83
N ARG A 45 22.40 -18.90 -14.25
CA ARG A 45 22.76 -19.18 -15.65
C ARG A 45 21.57 -19.26 -16.63
N TYR A 46 20.33 -19.38 -16.14
CA TYR A 46 19.17 -19.74 -16.97
C TYR A 46 17.87 -18.98 -16.68
N GLY A 47 17.90 -17.83 -16.00
CA GLY A 47 16.67 -17.11 -15.70
C GLY A 47 16.83 -15.86 -14.86
N PRO A 48 15.71 -15.26 -14.41
CA PRO A 48 15.72 -14.18 -13.43
C PRO A 48 16.70 -14.50 -12.30
N CYS A 49 17.70 -13.65 -12.06
CA CYS A 49 18.31 -13.65 -10.74
C CYS A 49 17.17 -13.44 -9.73
N PRO A 50 17.15 -14.15 -8.58
CA PRO A 50 16.18 -13.87 -7.54
C PRO A 50 16.38 -12.42 -7.11
N ASN A 51 15.61 -11.51 -7.69
CA ASN A 51 15.45 -10.20 -7.10
C ASN A 51 14.83 -10.48 -5.73
N PRO A 52 15.44 -10.03 -4.63
CA PRO A 52 14.78 -10.05 -3.33
C PRO A 52 13.55 -9.12 -3.31
N ASP A 53 13.19 -8.49 -4.44
CA ASP A 53 11.96 -7.74 -4.69
C ASP A 53 10.73 -8.61 -4.42
N VAL A 54 10.37 -8.67 -3.15
CA VAL A 54 9.20 -9.35 -2.62
C VAL A 54 7.89 -8.68 -3.05
N THR A 55 7.93 -7.49 -3.65
CA THR A 55 6.75 -6.67 -3.99
C THR A 55 6.41 -6.71 -5.47
N GLY A 56 6.01 -7.89 -5.96
CA GLY A 56 5.44 -8.03 -7.29
C GLY A 56 4.20 -7.13 -7.48
N ILE A 57 3.92 -6.73 -8.72
CA ILE A 57 2.80 -5.82 -9.08
C ILE A 57 1.46 -6.28 -8.49
N GLY A 58 1.22 -7.60 -8.40
CA GLY A 58 0.01 -8.15 -7.78
C GLY A 58 -0.13 -7.78 -6.30
N GLN A 59 0.97 -7.80 -5.53
CA GLN A 59 0.97 -7.36 -4.13
C GLN A 59 0.71 -5.86 -4.03
N GLN A 60 1.25 -5.08 -4.98
CA GLN A 60 1.05 -3.64 -5.00
C GLN A 60 -0.43 -3.27 -5.18
N ILE A 61 -1.08 -3.88 -6.17
CA ILE A 61 -2.52 -3.70 -6.42
C ILE A 61 -3.34 -4.21 -5.24
N SER A 62 -3.00 -5.37 -4.68
CA SER A 62 -3.72 -5.96 -3.56
C SER A 62 -3.70 -5.06 -2.33
N ILE A 63 -2.53 -4.55 -1.92
CA ILE A 63 -2.43 -3.64 -0.78
C ILE A 63 -3.24 -2.37 -1.02
N TYR A 64 -3.15 -1.79 -2.23
CA TYR A 64 -3.91 -0.58 -2.55
C TYR A 64 -5.43 -0.81 -2.43
N LEU A 65 -5.95 -1.91 -2.98
CA LEU A 65 -7.37 -2.26 -2.86
C LEU A 65 -7.78 -2.49 -1.39
N THR A 66 -6.95 -3.18 -0.61
CA THR A 66 -7.19 -3.42 0.82
C THR A 66 -7.24 -2.10 1.62
N THR A 67 -6.38 -1.13 1.32
CA THR A 67 -6.46 0.18 1.98
C THR A 67 -7.72 0.96 1.60
N GLY A 68 -8.21 0.78 0.36
CA GLY A 68 -9.51 1.31 -0.07
C GLY A 68 -10.67 0.71 0.72
N THR A 69 -10.69 -0.61 0.91
CA THR A 69 -11.74 -1.28 1.70
C THR A 69 -11.68 -0.89 3.18
N PHE A 70 -10.50 -0.69 3.76
CA PHE A 70 -10.37 -0.15 5.12
C PHE A 70 -10.93 1.27 5.24
N THR A 71 -10.67 2.14 4.27
CA THR A 71 -11.24 3.50 4.24
C THR A 71 -12.77 3.44 4.27
N PHE A 72 -13.35 2.60 3.40
CA PHE A 72 -14.79 2.40 3.34
C PHE A 72 -15.33 1.85 4.66
N ALA A 73 -14.66 0.87 5.26
CA ALA A 73 -15.05 0.29 6.53
C ALA A 73 -15.07 1.32 7.67
N LEU A 74 -14.02 2.14 7.77
CA LEU A 74 -13.88 3.17 8.81
C LEU A 74 -14.93 4.27 8.70
N VAL A 75 -15.28 4.69 7.48
CA VAL A 75 -16.25 5.78 7.25
C VAL A 75 -17.70 5.30 7.45
N TYR A 76 -18.02 4.08 7.03
CA TYR A 76 -19.42 3.66 6.90
C TYR A 76 -19.90 2.67 7.98
N PHE A 77 -19.01 1.87 8.55
CA PHE A 77 -19.39 0.81 9.49
C PHE A 77 -18.86 1.11 10.91
N PRO A 78 -19.59 1.90 11.72
CA PRO A 78 -19.14 2.31 13.06
C PRO A 78 -18.82 1.12 13.98
N GLN A 79 -19.50 -0.01 13.77
CA GLN A 79 -19.29 -1.24 14.54
C GLN A 79 -17.92 -1.89 14.25
N LEU A 80 -17.36 -1.67 13.06
CA LEU A 80 -16.11 -2.27 12.60
C LEU A 80 -14.92 -1.30 12.69
N VAL A 81 -15.13 -0.06 13.12
CA VAL A 81 -14.09 0.98 13.13
C VAL A 81 -12.87 0.54 13.93
N ARG A 82 -13.07 0.03 15.14
CA ARG A 82 -11.96 -0.38 16.03
C ARG A 82 -11.10 -1.51 15.41
N PRO A 83 -11.64 -2.69 15.04
CA PRO A 83 -10.83 -3.76 14.48
C PRO A 83 -10.17 -3.36 13.16
N MET A 84 -10.85 -2.58 12.31
CA MET A 84 -10.29 -2.14 11.02
C MET A 84 -9.16 -1.12 11.20
N LEU A 85 -9.29 -0.22 12.17
CA LEU A 85 -8.23 0.72 12.51
C LEU A 85 -6.97 -0.01 13.00
N TYR A 86 -7.13 -1.01 13.87
CA TYR A 86 -6.01 -1.81 14.36
C TYR A 86 -5.34 -2.61 13.24
N ALA A 87 -6.13 -3.25 12.37
CA ALA A 87 -5.62 -3.98 11.22
C ALA A 87 -4.85 -3.05 10.27
N HIS A 88 -5.41 -1.89 9.94
CA HIS A 88 -4.77 -0.92 9.05
C HIS A 88 -3.45 -0.39 9.63
N LEU A 89 -3.45 0.02 10.91
CA LEU A 89 -2.23 0.49 11.57
C LEU A 89 -1.16 -0.61 11.62
N ALA A 90 -1.53 -1.87 11.91
CA ALA A 90 -0.58 -2.99 11.93
C ALA A 90 0.06 -3.23 10.55
N VAL A 91 -0.74 -3.20 9.48
CA VAL A 91 -0.23 -3.35 8.10
C VAL A 91 0.68 -2.18 7.74
N MET A 92 0.25 -0.95 8.00
CA MET A 92 1.02 0.27 7.71
C MET A 92 2.38 0.26 8.42
N TYR A 93 2.42 -0.02 9.72
CA TYR A 93 3.67 -0.10 10.47
C TYR A 93 4.55 -1.27 10.03
N SER A 94 3.97 -2.42 9.69
CA SER A 94 4.74 -3.54 9.14
C SER A 94 5.45 -3.15 7.84
N LEU A 95 4.77 -2.43 6.94
CA LEU A 95 5.36 -1.94 5.69
C LEU A 95 6.47 -0.93 5.95
N MET A 96 6.24 0.07 6.81
CA MET A 96 7.25 1.10 7.12
C MET A 96 8.51 0.51 7.77
N ILE A 97 8.34 -0.42 8.73
CA ILE A 97 9.47 -1.06 9.42
C ILE A 97 10.21 -2.00 8.47
N ALA A 98 9.50 -2.80 7.67
CA ALA A 98 10.12 -3.67 6.67
C ALA A 98 10.94 -2.84 5.66
N ALA A 99 10.37 -1.75 5.13
CA ALA A 99 11.08 -0.86 4.22
C ALA A 99 12.31 -0.24 4.87
N LEU A 100 12.21 0.23 6.12
CA LEU A 100 13.35 0.78 6.84
C LEU A 100 14.48 -0.24 6.98
N ILE A 101 14.16 -1.47 7.41
CA ILE A 101 15.15 -2.56 7.56
C ILE A 101 15.77 -2.87 6.19
N SER A 102 14.96 -3.05 5.14
CA SER A 102 15.46 -3.35 3.80
C SER A 102 16.33 -2.23 3.21
N ILE A 103 16.02 -0.96 3.48
CA ILE A 103 16.86 0.19 3.11
C ILE A 103 18.18 0.14 3.87
N THR A 104 18.15 -0.14 5.18
CA THR A 104 19.39 -0.20 6.00
C THR A 104 20.32 -1.34 5.59
N HIS A 105 19.77 -2.44 5.07
CA HIS A 105 20.55 -3.56 4.52
C HIS A 105 20.90 -3.39 3.04
N GLY A 106 20.44 -2.32 2.39
CA GLY A 106 20.64 -2.07 0.96
C GLY A 106 20.03 -3.11 0.03
N GLN A 107 19.01 -3.82 0.50
CA GLN A 107 18.31 -4.88 -0.23
C GLN A 107 17.07 -4.37 -0.96
N LEU A 108 16.58 -3.18 -0.60
CA LEU A 108 15.41 -2.58 -1.24
C LEU A 108 15.79 -1.89 -2.55
N THR A 109 15.00 -2.07 -3.60
CA THR A 109 15.08 -1.21 -4.78
C THR A 109 14.42 0.14 -4.49
N GLN A 110 14.79 1.19 -5.21
CA GLN A 110 14.13 2.49 -5.03
C GLN A 110 12.65 2.43 -5.44
N ASN A 111 12.29 1.60 -6.44
CA ASN A 111 10.90 1.41 -6.86
C ASN A 111 10.05 0.83 -5.73
N ASP A 112 10.56 -0.17 -5.01
CA ASP A 112 9.85 -0.75 -3.87
C ASP A 112 9.74 0.25 -2.71
N GLY A 113 10.77 1.06 -2.49
CA GLY A 113 10.70 2.19 -1.56
C GLY A 113 9.57 3.16 -1.91
N VAL A 114 9.47 3.58 -3.17
CA VAL A 114 8.39 4.45 -3.66
C VAL A 114 7.02 3.77 -3.53
N PHE A 115 6.94 2.47 -3.83
CA PHE A 115 5.70 1.72 -3.66
C PHE A 115 5.24 1.72 -2.19
N VAL A 116 6.15 1.46 -1.24
CA VAL A 116 5.81 1.51 0.19
C VAL A 116 5.30 2.88 0.58
N LEU A 117 5.93 3.96 0.11
CA LEU A 117 5.46 5.33 0.36
C LEU A 117 4.05 5.56 -0.20
N VAL A 118 3.76 5.09 -1.41
CA VAL A 118 2.41 5.19 -2.00
C VAL A 118 1.38 4.36 -1.22
N ALA A 119 1.76 3.17 -0.76
CA ALA A 119 0.90 2.29 0.02
C ALA A 119 0.61 2.85 1.42
N VAL A 120 1.62 3.41 2.09
CA VAL A 120 1.47 4.08 3.39
C VAL A 120 0.66 5.36 3.20
N GLY A 121 0.96 6.17 2.18
CA GLY A 121 0.18 7.34 1.74
C GLY A 121 -1.18 7.01 1.10
N SER A 122 -1.75 5.85 1.41
CA SER A 122 -3.07 5.44 0.95
C SER A 122 -4.19 6.35 1.48
N PRO A 123 -5.36 6.35 0.83
CA PRO A 123 -6.52 7.14 1.25
C PRO A 123 -6.93 6.93 2.71
N CYS A 124 -6.81 5.70 3.22
CA CYS A 124 -7.12 5.36 4.61
C CYS A 124 -6.20 6.10 5.58
N THR A 125 -4.89 6.05 5.32
CA THR A 125 -3.88 6.71 6.15
C THR A 125 -4.02 8.22 6.09
N ILE A 126 -4.24 8.80 4.91
CA ILE A 126 -4.48 10.24 4.76
C ILE A 126 -5.72 10.67 5.55
N TYR A 127 -6.82 9.90 5.47
CA TYR A 127 -8.03 10.15 6.26
C TYR A 127 -7.73 10.11 7.77
N LEU A 128 -6.94 9.15 8.23
CA LEU A 128 -6.55 9.03 9.64
C LEU A 128 -5.63 10.16 10.09
N TRP A 129 -4.65 10.56 9.29
CA TRP A 129 -3.79 11.70 9.56
C TRP A 129 -4.59 12.99 9.65
N PHE A 130 -5.44 13.26 8.66
CA PHE A 130 -6.30 14.44 8.66
C PHE A 130 -7.22 14.48 9.88
N SER A 131 -7.88 13.36 10.20
CA SER A 131 -8.77 13.26 11.37
C SER A 131 -8.01 13.42 12.68
N THR A 132 -6.79 12.87 12.76
CA THR A 132 -5.91 13.01 13.94
C THR A 132 -5.47 14.45 14.13
N LEU A 133 -4.96 15.11 13.08
CA LEU A 133 -4.54 16.51 13.12
C LEU A 133 -5.69 17.44 13.48
N ARG A 134 -6.86 17.26 12.84
CA ARG A 134 -8.06 18.03 13.15
C ARG A 134 -8.51 17.81 14.60
N SER A 135 -8.30 16.61 15.14
CA SER A 135 -8.57 16.32 16.55
C SER A 135 -7.64 17.01 17.54
N LEU A 136 -6.38 17.26 17.17
CA LEU A 136 -5.47 18.07 17.98
C LEU A 136 -5.89 19.55 18.04
N ILE A 137 -6.58 20.04 17.01
CA ILE A 137 -7.08 21.43 16.93
C ILE A 137 -8.40 21.62 17.72
N GLY A 138 -8.86 20.58 18.43
CA GLY A 138 -10.05 20.66 19.30
C GLY A 138 -11.37 20.23 18.63
N HIS A 139 -11.33 19.63 17.44
CA HIS A 139 -12.51 19.01 16.84
C HIS A 139 -12.61 17.53 17.25
N HIS A 140 -13.77 17.05 17.70
CA HIS A 140 -13.95 15.66 18.11
C HIS A 140 -14.28 14.72 16.94
N ASP A 141 -13.52 14.79 15.84
CA ASP A 141 -13.79 14.07 14.58
C ASP A 141 -12.95 12.78 14.41
N PHE A 142 -12.40 12.23 15.50
CA PHE A 142 -11.68 10.96 15.43
C PHE A 142 -12.66 9.78 15.29
N PRO A 143 -12.38 8.74 14.48
CA PRO A 143 -13.35 7.69 14.14
C PRO A 143 -13.92 6.93 15.36
N ILE A 144 -13.13 6.83 16.42
CA ILE A 144 -13.57 6.24 17.68
C ILE A 144 -14.16 7.34 18.55
N LEU A 145 -15.46 7.24 18.84
CA LEU A 145 -16.11 8.12 19.81
C LEU A 145 -15.43 7.97 21.18
N GLU A 146 -15.02 9.12 21.73
CA GLU A 146 -14.50 9.21 23.09
C GLU A 146 -15.66 8.94 24.05
N SER A 147 -15.79 7.69 24.52
CA SER A 147 -16.75 7.38 25.58
C SER A 147 -16.24 7.93 26.91
N GLN A 148 -17.17 8.14 27.84
CA GLN A 148 -16.89 8.71 29.17
C GLN A 148 -15.98 7.80 30.04
N ASP A 149 -15.70 6.56 29.60
CA ASP A 149 -14.82 5.63 30.27
C ASP A 149 -13.34 6.00 30.13
N ARG A 150 -12.64 6.11 31.27
CA ARG A 150 -11.19 6.39 31.34
C ARG A 150 -10.33 5.44 30.50
N ARG A 151 -10.73 4.17 30.37
CA ARG A 151 -9.99 3.16 29.59
C ARG A 151 -10.01 3.50 28.10
N ASN A 152 -11.16 3.89 27.57
CA ASN A 152 -11.31 4.25 26.16
C ASN A 152 -10.54 5.54 25.83
N ARG A 153 -10.42 6.48 26.78
CA ARG A 153 -9.63 7.70 26.58
C ARG A 153 -8.15 7.42 26.33
N ARG A 154 -7.53 6.52 27.11
CA ARG A 154 -6.11 6.14 26.93
C ARG A 154 -5.88 5.42 25.59
N GLU A 155 -6.80 4.54 25.20
CA GLU A 155 -6.78 3.85 23.91
C GLU A 155 -6.82 4.86 22.75
N VAL A 156 -7.75 5.81 22.78
CA VAL A 156 -7.86 6.86 21.75
C VAL A 156 -6.61 7.73 21.71
N GLN A 157 -6.04 8.10 22.85
CA GLN A 157 -4.79 8.87 22.90
C GLN A 157 -3.61 8.10 22.32
N LEU A 158 -3.48 6.80 22.63
CA LEU A 158 -2.45 5.95 22.07
C LEU A 158 -2.59 5.84 20.55
N LEU A 159 -3.82 5.67 20.05
CA LEU A 159 -4.06 5.60 18.61
C LEU A 159 -3.74 6.91 17.89
N LYS A 160 -4.09 8.06 18.48
CA LYS A 160 -3.68 9.36 17.95
C LYS A 160 -2.15 9.49 17.92
N LEU A 161 -1.47 9.08 18.99
CA LEU A 161 0.00 9.10 19.03
C LEU A 161 0.61 8.20 17.95
N LEU A 162 0.07 6.99 17.74
CA LEU A 162 0.50 6.09 16.68
C LEU A 162 0.25 6.66 15.28
N CYS A 163 -0.87 7.36 15.06
CA CYS A 163 -1.10 8.06 13.79
C CYS A 163 -0.12 9.22 13.57
N LEU A 164 0.25 9.96 14.61
CA LEU A 164 1.23 11.06 14.50
C LEU A 164 2.65 10.51 14.24
N LEU A 165 3.02 9.45 14.95
CA LEU A 165 4.30 8.76 14.74
C LEU A 165 4.41 8.23 13.30
N SER A 166 3.30 7.78 12.70
CA SER A 166 3.36 7.32 11.30
C SER A 166 3.55 8.46 10.30
N ILE A 167 3.03 9.67 10.56
CA ILE A 167 3.35 10.86 9.74
C ILE A 167 4.86 11.13 9.79
N ALA A 168 5.44 11.14 10.99
CA ALA A 168 6.86 11.39 11.17
C ALA A 168 7.72 10.30 10.53
N PHE A 169 7.34 9.03 10.69
CA PHE A 169 8.05 7.90 10.09
C PHE A 169 7.97 7.96 8.57
N GLU A 170 6.79 8.21 7.99
CA GLU A 170 6.67 8.38 6.54
C GLU A 170 7.59 9.51 6.03
N ALA A 171 7.62 10.66 6.71
CA ALA A 171 8.52 11.75 6.33
C ALA A 171 10.00 11.33 6.35
N VAL A 172 10.42 10.53 7.33
CA VAL A 172 11.76 9.94 7.38
C VAL A 172 11.99 9.01 6.20
N LEU A 173 11.05 8.13 5.86
CA LEU A 173 11.17 7.24 4.71
C LEU A 173 11.24 8.02 3.38
N ILE A 174 10.43 9.07 3.21
CA ILE A 174 10.51 9.98 2.05
C ILE A 174 11.92 10.56 1.94
N CYS A 175 12.48 11.07 3.05
CA CYS A 175 13.84 11.58 3.06
C CYS A 175 14.86 10.51 2.68
N LEU A 176 14.76 9.29 3.24
CA LEU A 176 15.70 8.19 2.94
C LEU A 176 15.61 7.70 1.48
N VAL A 177 14.41 7.70 0.89
CA VAL A 177 14.17 7.23 -0.48
C VAL A 177 14.57 8.27 -1.53
N PHE A 178 14.35 9.55 -1.27
CA PHE A 178 14.55 10.61 -2.27
C PHE A 178 15.82 11.46 -2.07
N VAL A 179 16.38 11.52 -0.86
CA VAL A 179 17.62 12.28 -0.61
C VAL A 179 18.82 11.35 -0.82
N PRO A 180 19.62 11.57 -1.88
CA PRO A 180 20.78 10.73 -2.12
C PRO A 180 21.78 10.88 -0.97
N SER A 181 22.14 9.77 -0.34
CA SER A 181 23.11 9.71 0.75
C SER A 181 24.22 8.72 0.40
N PRO A 182 25.51 9.06 0.63
CA PRO A 182 26.61 8.15 0.36
C PRO A 182 26.61 6.92 1.29
N ARG A 183 25.82 6.93 2.36
CA ARG A 183 25.70 5.81 3.32
C ARG A 183 24.60 4.80 2.96
N ILE A 184 23.69 5.16 2.06
CA ILE A 184 22.54 4.35 1.70
C ILE A 184 22.75 3.86 0.28
N HIS A 185 22.88 2.55 0.12
CA HIS A 185 23.00 1.90 -1.18
C HIS A 185 21.70 1.17 -1.48
N PHE A 186 21.08 1.45 -2.63
CA PHE A 186 20.00 0.62 -3.14
C PHE A 186 20.61 -0.57 -3.88
N SER A 187 19.90 -1.69 -3.93
CA SER A 187 20.36 -2.94 -4.55
C SER A 187 20.73 -2.79 -6.03
N GLN A 188 20.25 -1.74 -6.72
CA GLN A 188 20.46 -1.50 -8.15
C GLN A 188 20.80 -0.02 -8.47
N PRO A 189 22.03 0.46 -8.17
CA PRO A 189 22.39 1.87 -8.34
C PRO A 189 22.48 2.30 -9.82
N SER A 190 22.83 1.38 -10.72
CA SER A 190 22.93 1.66 -12.17
C SER A 190 21.57 1.88 -12.82
N CYS A 191 20.55 1.10 -12.40
CA CYS A 191 19.16 1.29 -12.78
C CYS A 191 18.69 2.71 -12.46
N ASN A 192 19.10 3.23 -11.31
CA ASN A 192 18.66 4.53 -10.81
C ASN A 192 19.14 5.72 -11.67
N ARG A 193 20.31 5.64 -12.32
CA ARG A 193 20.79 6.74 -13.19
C ARG A 193 19.96 6.89 -14.46
N GLU A 194 19.49 5.78 -15.03
CA GLU A 194 18.77 5.78 -16.29
C GLU A 194 17.25 5.82 -16.10
N PHE A 195 16.76 5.12 -15.07
CA PHE A 195 15.36 5.15 -14.68
C PHE A 195 15.00 6.29 -13.75
N GLY A 196 15.93 6.93 -13.02
CA GLY A 196 15.60 8.04 -12.09
C GLY A 196 14.90 9.22 -12.77
N LYS A 197 15.25 9.56 -14.02
CA LYS A 197 14.52 10.55 -14.82
C LYS A 197 13.14 10.05 -15.27
N LYS A 198 13.03 8.76 -15.59
CA LYS A 198 11.73 8.10 -15.86
C LYS A 198 10.94 7.84 -14.57
N LEU A 199 11.57 7.88 -13.39
CA LEU A 199 10.96 7.63 -12.09
C LEU A 199 10.15 8.84 -11.67
N VAL A 200 10.62 10.07 -11.94
CA VAL A 200 9.79 11.28 -11.81
C VAL A 200 8.59 11.22 -12.76
N LEU A 201 8.78 10.69 -13.97
CA LEU A 201 7.69 10.48 -14.93
C LEU A 201 6.73 9.35 -14.49
N ASN A 202 7.25 8.30 -13.86
CA ASN A 202 6.48 7.19 -13.27
C ASN A 202 5.79 7.63 -11.98
N LEU A 203 6.36 8.58 -11.23
CA LEU A 203 5.74 9.24 -10.09
C LEU A 203 4.64 10.18 -10.58
N ALA A 204 4.80 10.82 -11.74
CA ALA A 204 3.72 11.55 -12.41
C ALA A 204 2.61 10.60 -12.92
N TRP A 205 2.97 9.39 -13.36
CA TRP A 205 2.01 8.32 -13.66
C TRP A 205 1.32 7.78 -12.40
N ALA A 206 2.06 7.56 -11.32
CA ALA A 206 1.53 7.20 -10.02
C ALA A 206 0.63 8.32 -9.49
N PHE A 207 0.99 9.57 -9.73
CA PHE A 207 0.16 10.74 -9.42
C PHE A 207 -1.13 10.72 -10.23
N GLN A 208 -1.12 10.25 -11.49
CA GLN A 208 -2.35 10.03 -12.24
C GLN A 208 -3.21 8.95 -11.59
N TYR A 209 -2.65 7.80 -11.20
CA TYR A 209 -3.41 6.78 -10.48
C TYR A 209 -3.93 7.25 -9.12
N VAL A 210 -3.13 8.03 -8.38
CA VAL A 210 -3.53 8.66 -7.12
C VAL A 210 -4.63 9.68 -7.37
N ARG A 211 -4.54 10.49 -8.43
CA ARG A 211 -5.59 11.44 -8.83
C ARG A 211 -6.89 10.71 -9.16
N GLU A 212 -6.85 9.68 -10.00
CA GLU A 212 -8.04 8.87 -10.33
C GLU A 212 -8.58 8.13 -9.10
N GLY A 213 -7.70 7.67 -8.20
CA GLY A 213 -8.06 7.09 -6.91
C GLY A 213 -8.78 8.10 -6.01
N LEU A 214 -8.26 9.31 -5.88
CA LEU A 214 -8.86 10.39 -5.10
C LEU A 214 -10.19 10.85 -5.70
N LEU A 215 -10.29 10.94 -7.03
CA LEU A 215 -11.52 11.28 -7.74
C LEU A 215 -12.60 10.20 -7.54
N SER A 216 -12.23 8.92 -7.67
CA SER A 216 -13.17 7.81 -7.46
C SER A 216 -13.64 7.75 -6.01
N ILE A 217 -12.75 7.95 -5.03
CA ILE A 217 -13.12 8.08 -3.62
C ILE A 217 -14.02 9.30 -3.41
N GLY A 218 -13.70 10.45 -3.98
CA GLY A 218 -14.53 11.64 -3.92
C GLY A 218 -15.94 11.40 -4.47
N TRP A 219 -16.04 10.68 -5.60
CA TRP A 219 -17.30 10.27 -6.21
C TRP A 219 -18.09 9.30 -5.32
N ILE A 220 -17.42 8.32 -4.72
CA ILE A 220 -18.04 7.37 -3.77
C ILE A 220 -18.56 8.15 -2.56
N MET A 221 -17.76 9.03 -1.98
CA MET A 221 -18.15 9.86 -0.84
C MET A 221 -19.34 10.79 -1.18
N ALA A 222 -19.32 11.42 -2.35
CA ALA A 222 -20.40 12.29 -2.82
C ALA A 222 -21.69 11.51 -3.06
N SER A 223 -21.63 10.39 -3.80
CA SER A 223 -22.80 9.55 -4.09
C SER A 223 -23.43 9.02 -2.81
N VAL A 224 -22.64 8.60 -1.83
CA VAL A 224 -23.16 8.14 -0.55
C VAL A 224 -23.71 9.29 0.30
N TRP A 225 -23.09 10.47 0.29
CA TRP A 225 -23.65 11.65 0.94
C TRP A 225 -25.02 12.02 0.36
N PHE A 226 -25.16 11.99 -0.97
CA PHE A 226 -26.44 12.20 -1.66
C PHE A 226 -27.46 11.13 -1.28
N TYR A 227 -27.07 9.85 -1.28
CA TYR A 227 -27.95 8.75 -0.89
C TYR A 227 -28.46 8.90 0.55
N ARG A 228 -27.57 9.22 1.51
CA ARG A 228 -27.96 9.48 2.90
C ARG A 228 -28.93 10.65 3.03
N ARG A 229 -28.64 11.76 2.35
CA ARG A 229 -29.51 12.95 2.37
C ARG A 229 -30.89 12.63 1.79
N TRP A 230 -30.93 11.86 0.70
CA TRP A 230 -32.17 11.41 0.08
C TRP A 230 -32.96 10.46 1.00
N TYR A 231 -32.31 9.44 1.56
CA TYR A 231 -32.93 8.47 2.48
C TYR A 231 -33.54 9.16 3.71
N ASN A 232 -32.80 10.10 4.32
CA ASN A 232 -33.29 10.85 5.48
C ASN A 232 -34.52 11.72 5.14
N ARG A 233 -34.53 12.37 3.96
CA ARG A 233 -35.71 13.12 3.49
C ARG A 233 -36.92 12.20 3.28
N HIS A 234 -36.70 11.04 2.67
CA HIS A 234 -37.78 10.09 2.40
C HIS A 234 -38.38 9.52 3.68
N ARG A 235 -37.54 9.18 4.67
CA ARG A 235 -37.97 8.73 6.00
C ARG A 235 -38.82 9.80 6.71
N GLN A 236 -38.43 11.07 6.64
CA GLN A 236 -39.20 12.17 7.22
C GLN A 236 -40.59 12.33 6.58
N ASN A 237 -40.68 12.18 5.25
CA ASN A 237 -41.96 12.26 4.53
C ASN A 237 -42.90 11.11 4.90
N VAL A 238 -42.39 9.88 5.01
CA VAL A 238 -43.19 8.71 5.42
C VAL A 238 -43.71 8.88 6.85
N ASN A 239 -42.85 9.35 7.77
CA ASN A 239 -43.28 9.60 9.16
C ASN A 239 -44.37 10.68 9.23
N ARG A 240 -44.27 11.76 8.45
CA ARG A 240 -45.32 12.79 8.37
C ARG A 240 -46.64 12.24 7.85
N ALA A 241 -46.61 11.47 6.76
CA ALA A 241 -47.81 10.86 6.19
C ALA A 241 -48.49 9.87 7.17
N GLY A 242 -47.68 9.09 7.91
CA GLY A 242 -48.17 8.23 8.98
C GLY A 242 -48.91 9.01 10.07
N THR A 243 -48.33 10.10 10.59
CA THR A 243 -48.98 10.92 11.63
C THR A 243 -50.34 11.52 11.23
N VAL A 244 -50.56 11.81 9.95
CA VAL A 244 -51.86 12.35 9.47
C VAL A 244 -52.95 11.27 9.44
N LEU A 245 -52.58 10.00 9.26
CA LEU A 245 -53.52 8.88 9.19
C LEU A 245 -54.05 8.43 10.57
N TRP A 246 -53.34 8.77 11.65
CA TRP A 246 -53.74 8.42 13.03
C TRP A 246 -54.50 9.55 13.75
N SER A 247 -54.73 10.69 13.09
CA SER A 247 -55.45 11.84 13.66
C SER A 247 -56.87 12.02 13.12
N GLN A 248 -57.41 11.02 12.40
CA GLN A 248 -58.80 10.95 11.96
C GLN A 248 -59.49 9.77 12.64
#